data_AF-A0A6B3FRQ1-F1
#
_entry.id   AF-A0A6B3FRQ1-F1
#
_cell.length_a   1.000
_cell.length_b   1.000
_cell.length_c   1.000
_cell.angle_alpha   90.00
_cell.angle_beta   90.00
_cell.angle_gamma   90.00
#
_symmetry.space_group_name_H-M   'P 1'
#
loop_
_entity.id
_entity.type
_entity.pdbx_description
1 polymer ?
#
loop_
_entity_poly.entity_id
_entity_poly.type
_entity_poly.pdbx_seq_one_letter_code
_entity_poly.pdbx_strand_id
1 'polypeptide(L)'
;MSANRIQHKVNHVALVVDCSGSMRPHQGQLIRVVDEFVAGLKAESDSLGHETRISLYSFDHQVENLVWDMDVKHLPSMRGLYRVNNGATALIEASLKSLDDLGHIWEEYGEHSFLQIVVTDGEENASGGDRRHDGDMAILGPWLDRITAKMGGLPGHWTSAILVPNSLAKRTAQNYGFPAGNIAIWDADSQEGVEEAIGTVRAAATSFLRGREQGVRGTKNLFAVGQDISVDEVRANLEPIPADKYRLLKVDKEIEIRPFVDSHPGVTYERGSCYYQLGARVQVQPDKEVVVVEKDTDRAYTGDAARSLLFGTGIHGTVSVKAGNNPELEVYVQSRSVNRKLKPKTRLLIML
;
A
#
# COMPACT_ATOMS: atom_id res chain seq x y z
N MET A 1 26.06 26.07 -17.06
CA MET A 1 25.18 26.35 -15.91
C MET A 1 25.75 25.62 -14.70
N SER A 2 25.85 26.27 -13.54
CA SER A 2 26.53 25.74 -12.35
C SER A 2 25.99 24.37 -11.94
N ALA A 3 26.90 23.39 -11.81
CA ALA A 3 26.62 22.00 -11.42
C ALA A 3 26.39 21.80 -9.91
N ASN A 4 26.37 22.88 -9.11
CA ASN A 4 26.12 22.85 -7.67
C ASN A 4 24.73 23.42 -7.37
N ARG A 5 23.68 22.60 -7.55
CA ARG A 5 22.36 22.86 -6.96
C ARG A 5 22.14 21.84 -5.84
N ILE A 6 21.58 22.28 -4.72
CA ILE A 6 21.12 21.38 -3.67
C ILE A 6 20.09 20.44 -4.31
N GLN A 7 20.36 19.13 -4.29
CA GLN A 7 19.36 18.15 -4.67
C GLN A 7 18.31 18.11 -3.57
N HIS A 8 17.10 18.56 -3.91
CA HIS A 8 16.01 18.72 -2.97
C HIS A 8 14.82 17.90 -3.47
N LYS A 9 14.44 16.87 -2.73
CA LYS A 9 13.29 16.00 -3.06
C LYS A 9 12.08 16.47 -2.26
N VAL A 10 10.99 16.70 -2.98
CA VAL A 10 9.72 17.15 -2.40
C VAL A 10 8.66 16.10 -2.69
N ASN A 11 8.04 15.59 -1.64
CA ASN A 11 6.99 14.59 -1.71
C ASN A 11 5.66 15.22 -1.31
N HIS A 12 4.70 15.28 -2.23
CA HIS A 12 3.36 15.77 -1.96
C HIS A 12 2.42 14.59 -1.78
N VAL A 13 1.95 14.37 -0.55
CA VAL A 13 1.08 13.25 -0.19
C VAL A 13 -0.34 13.75 0.04
N ALA A 14 -1.31 13.29 -0.74
CA ALA A 14 -2.73 13.55 -0.50
C ALA A 14 -3.40 12.30 0.07
N LEU A 15 -3.96 12.40 1.27
CA LEU A 15 -4.84 11.39 1.84
C LEU A 15 -6.29 11.85 1.70
N VAL A 16 -7.10 11.06 0.98
CA VAL A 16 -8.48 11.38 0.61
C VAL A 16 -9.39 10.36 1.28
N VAL A 17 -10.15 10.79 2.29
CA VAL A 17 -10.78 9.90 3.25
C VAL A 17 -12.29 10.04 3.21
N ASP A 18 -12.97 8.92 3.00
CA ASP A 18 -14.43 8.83 3.03
C ASP A 18 -14.96 9.17 4.42
N CYS A 19 -15.94 10.07 4.52
CA CYS A 19 -16.68 10.44 5.72
C CYS A 19 -18.20 10.24 5.60
N SER A 20 -18.62 9.40 4.66
CA SER A 20 -20.01 8.99 4.45
C SER A 20 -20.59 8.27 5.66
N GLY A 21 -21.92 8.14 5.69
CA GLY A 21 -22.64 7.61 6.85
C GLY A 21 -22.22 6.20 7.27
N SER A 22 -21.76 5.37 6.32
CA SER A 22 -21.26 4.01 6.59
C SER A 22 -19.96 4.02 7.41
N MET A 23 -19.15 5.07 7.31
CA MET A 23 -17.89 5.21 8.04
C MET A 23 -18.06 5.48 9.54
N ARG A 24 -19.29 5.66 10.03
CA ARG A 24 -19.57 6.04 11.43
C ARG A 24 -19.00 5.05 12.46
N PRO A 25 -19.07 3.72 12.28
CA PRO A 25 -18.42 2.76 13.18
C PRO A 25 -16.90 2.90 13.21
N HIS A 26 -16.29 3.42 12.14
CA HIS A 26 -14.85 3.49 11.94
C HIS A 26 -14.25 4.86 12.32
N GLN A 27 -15.07 5.88 12.58
CA GLN A 27 -14.62 7.28 12.78
C GLN A 27 -13.48 7.42 13.79
N GLY A 28 -13.63 6.85 15.00
CA GLY A 28 -12.63 6.99 16.06
C GLY A 28 -11.30 6.32 15.72
N GLN A 29 -11.37 5.17 15.05
CA GLN A 29 -10.21 4.40 14.63
C GLN A 29 -9.49 5.10 13.48
N LEU A 30 -10.24 5.58 12.48
CA LEU A 30 -9.67 6.32 11.35
C LEU A 30 -8.86 7.54 11.82
N ILE A 31 -9.39 8.32 12.77
CA ILE A 31 -8.65 9.47 13.34
C ILE A 31 -7.32 9.03 13.94
N ARG A 32 -7.35 8.01 14.83
CA ARG A 32 -6.14 7.49 15.47
C ARG A 32 -5.11 7.08 14.43
N VAL A 33 -5.57 6.44 13.37
CA VAL A 33 -4.67 5.73 12.47
C VAL A 33 -4.18 6.65 11.33
N VAL A 34 -4.90 7.73 10.99
CA VAL A 34 -4.34 8.85 10.22
C VAL A 34 -3.22 9.54 11.01
N ASP A 35 -3.39 9.74 12.32
CA ASP A 35 -2.31 10.30 13.16
C ASP A 35 -1.07 9.39 13.15
N GLU A 36 -1.24 8.06 13.20
CA GLU A 36 -0.14 7.07 13.08
C GLU A 36 0.52 7.10 11.69
N PHE A 37 -0.25 7.26 10.61
CA PHE A 37 0.26 7.42 9.25
C PHE A 37 1.15 8.67 9.14
N VAL A 38 0.67 9.80 9.64
CA VAL A 38 1.39 11.08 9.67
C VAL A 38 2.68 10.96 10.47
N ALA A 39 2.64 10.30 11.63
CA ALA A 39 3.84 10.02 12.41
C ALA A 39 4.88 9.19 11.63
N GLY A 40 4.43 8.20 10.85
CA GLY A 40 5.31 7.44 9.95
C GLY A 40 5.97 8.31 8.88
N LEU A 41 5.20 9.16 8.21
CA LEU A 41 5.74 10.09 7.20
C LEU A 41 6.73 11.10 7.80
N LYS A 42 6.48 11.58 9.03
CA LYS A 42 7.42 12.45 9.78
C LYS A 42 8.75 11.76 9.98
N ALA A 43 8.73 10.52 10.50
CA ALA A 43 9.95 9.76 10.77
C ALA A 43 10.77 9.48 9.50
N GLU A 44 10.12 9.13 8.39
CA GLU A 44 10.81 8.92 7.11
C GLU A 44 11.34 10.22 6.51
N SER A 45 10.58 11.32 6.60
CA SER A 45 11.05 12.65 6.16
C SER A 45 12.30 13.08 6.94
N ASP A 46 12.34 12.86 8.25
CA ASP A 46 13.51 13.15 9.09
C ASP A 46 14.71 12.24 8.74
N SER A 47 14.47 10.95 8.53
CA SER A 47 15.51 9.96 8.21
C SER A 47 16.15 10.20 6.84
N LEU A 48 15.33 10.52 5.82
CA LEU A 48 15.77 10.66 4.43
C LEU A 48 16.20 12.09 4.08
N GLY A 49 15.84 13.08 4.92
CA GLY A 49 16.08 14.49 4.64
C GLY A 49 15.22 15.05 3.49
N HIS A 50 14.11 14.39 3.14
CA HIS A 50 13.18 14.87 2.12
C HIS A 50 12.18 15.87 2.71
N GLU A 51 11.78 16.86 1.93
CA GLU A 51 10.60 17.65 2.26
C GLU A 51 9.35 16.82 1.96
N THR A 52 8.56 16.51 2.98
CA THR A 52 7.29 15.80 2.81
C THR A 52 6.15 16.72 3.22
N ARG A 53 5.28 17.02 2.25
CA ARG A 53 4.08 17.84 2.42
C ARG A 53 2.84 16.97 2.33
N ILE A 54 1.83 17.30 3.11
CA ILE A 54 0.60 16.52 3.22
C ILE A 54 -0.64 17.39 3.00
N SER A 55 -1.56 16.87 2.19
CA SER A 55 -2.91 17.38 2.01
C SER A 55 -3.91 16.34 2.50
N LEU A 56 -4.94 16.78 3.23
CA LEU A 56 -5.99 15.92 3.74
C LEU A 56 -7.33 16.37 3.19
N TYR A 57 -8.07 15.42 2.63
CA TYR A 57 -9.42 15.63 2.13
C TYR A 57 -10.37 14.68 2.85
N SER A 58 -11.54 15.18 3.20
CA SER A 58 -12.68 14.34 3.58
C SER A 58 -13.77 14.45 2.53
N PHE A 59 -14.49 13.37 2.29
CA PHE A 59 -15.61 13.42 1.36
C PHE A 59 -16.79 12.57 1.79
N ASP A 60 -17.98 13.13 1.63
CA ASP A 60 -19.24 12.40 1.61
C ASP A 60 -19.94 12.67 0.26
N HIS A 61 -21.09 13.32 0.22
CA HIS A 61 -21.63 13.96 -0.99
C HIS A 61 -20.93 15.29 -1.32
N GLN A 62 -20.18 15.86 -0.38
CA GLN A 62 -19.35 17.04 -0.56
C GLN A 62 -17.88 16.68 -0.31
N VAL A 63 -16.98 17.37 -1.00
CA VAL A 63 -15.54 17.19 -0.83
C VAL A 63 -14.96 18.40 -0.13
N GLU A 64 -14.37 18.19 1.03
CA GLU A 64 -13.73 19.22 1.83
C GLU A 64 -12.21 19.01 1.86
N ASN A 65 -11.46 20.08 1.61
CA ASN A 65 -10.03 20.09 1.91
C ASN A 65 -9.84 20.54 3.37
N LEU A 66 -9.37 19.63 4.22
CA LEU A 66 -9.14 19.87 5.64
C LEU A 66 -7.77 20.47 5.89
N VAL A 67 -6.78 20.00 5.12
CA VAL A 67 -5.40 20.48 5.16
C VAL A 67 -4.86 20.56 3.74
N TRP A 68 -4.21 21.67 3.42
CA TRP A 68 -3.61 21.89 2.11
C TRP A 68 -2.09 21.97 2.21
N ASP A 69 -1.43 21.01 1.58
CA ASP A 69 0.00 20.97 1.28
C ASP A 69 0.87 21.49 2.43
N MET A 70 0.60 21.01 3.64
CA MET A 70 1.27 21.43 4.86
C MET A 70 2.53 20.59 5.06
N ASP A 71 3.61 21.17 5.59
CA ASP A 71 4.75 20.35 6.03
C ASP A 71 4.26 19.30 7.05
N VAL A 72 4.52 18.04 6.74
CA VAL A 72 4.04 16.90 7.53
C VAL A 72 4.46 17.03 8.99
N LYS A 73 5.63 17.63 9.27
CA LYS A 73 6.17 17.83 10.63
C LYS A 73 5.29 18.72 11.50
N HIS A 74 4.57 19.65 10.88
CA HIS A 74 3.71 20.61 11.55
C HIS A 74 2.23 20.20 11.57
N LEU A 75 1.89 19.06 10.95
CA LEU A 75 0.50 18.60 10.90
C LEU A 75 -0.01 18.26 12.31
N PRO A 76 -1.13 18.88 12.76
CA PRO A 76 -1.79 18.54 14.02
C PRO A 76 -2.54 17.20 13.91
N SER A 77 -3.05 16.72 15.04
CA SER A 77 -3.93 15.55 15.05
C SER A 77 -5.23 15.82 14.29
N MET A 78 -5.79 14.78 13.66
CA MET A 78 -7.09 14.84 12.99
C MET A 78 -8.29 14.95 13.94
N ARG A 79 -8.07 14.86 15.25
CA ARG A 79 -9.12 15.01 16.25
C ARG A 79 -9.79 16.38 16.12
N GLY A 80 -11.08 16.37 15.81
CA GLY A 80 -11.89 17.57 15.63
C GLY A 80 -11.89 18.15 14.22
N LEU A 81 -11.00 17.67 13.33
CA LEU A 81 -11.00 18.03 11.90
C LEU A 81 -11.82 17.05 11.07
N TYR A 82 -11.71 15.76 11.37
CA TYR A 82 -12.49 14.72 10.70
C TYR A 82 -13.74 14.34 11.49
N ARG A 83 -14.88 14.30 10.81
CA ARG A 83 -16.15 13.84 11.36
C ARG A 83 -16.97 13.12 10.29
N VAL A 84 -17.59 12.02 10.67
CA VAL A 84 -18.54 11.33 9.80
C VAL A 84 -19.86 12.10 9.79
N ASN A 85 -20.30 12.43 8.58
CA ASN A 85 -21.59 13.03 8.32
C ASN A 85 -22.57 11.96 7.85
N ASN A 86 -23.88 12.22 7.90
CA ASN A 86 -24.87 11.31 7.32
C ASN A 86 -24.98 11.53 5.80
N GLY A 87 -23.83 11.44 5.12
CA GLY A 87 -23.69 11.73 3.71
C GLY A 87 -23.49 10.48 2.85
N ALA A 88 -23.55 10.72 1.55
CA ALA A 88 -23.35 9.74 0.48
C ALA A 88 -21.84 9.61 0.12
N THR A 89 -21.47 9.02 -1.02
CA THR A 89 -20.06 8.72 -1.36
C THR A 89 -19.69 9.28 -2.74
N ALA A 90 -19.14 10.50 -2.79
CA ALA A 90 -18.65 11.21 -3.98
C ALA A 90 -17.16 10.90 -4.23
N LEU A 91 -16.86 9.62 -4.39
CA LEU A 91 -15.52 9.06 -4.53
C LEU A 91 -14.74 9.61 -5.74
N ILE A 92 -15.39 9.68 -6.90
CA ILE A 92 -14.79 10.15 -8.14
C ILE A 92 -14.46 11.64 -8.02
N GLU A 93 -15.41 12.42 -7.53
CA GLU A 93 -15.25 13.86 -7.33
C GLU A 93 -14.12 14.16 -6.34
N ALA A 94 -14.04 13.43 -5.22
CA ALA A 94 -12.96 13.58 -4.26
C ALA A 94 -11.59 13.22 -4.84
N SER A 95 -11.54 12.15 -5.64
CA SER A 95 -10.33 11.71 -6.34
C SER A 95 -9.86 12.75 -7.36
N LEU A 96 -10.78 13.31 -8.14
CA LEU A 96 -10.47 14.37 -9.11
C LEU A 96 -10.00 15.63 -8.43
N LYS A 97 -10.76 16.11 -7.43
CA LYS A 97 -10.47 17.37 -6.74
C LYS A 97 -9.05 17.39 -6.18
N SER A 98 -8.66 16.33 -5.47
CA SER A 98 -7.33 16.27 -4.89
C SER A 98 -6.21 16.14 -5.94
N LEU A 99 -6.44 15.48 -7.09
CA LEU A 99 -5.48 15.47 -8.20
C LEU A 99 -5.40 16.80 -8.94
N ASP A 100 -6.51 17.51 -9.06
CA ASP A 100 -6.58 18.83 -9.69
C ASP A 100 -5.89 19.87 -8.81
N ASP A 101 -6.23 19.90 -7.52
CA ASP A 101 -5.62 20.79 -6.54
C ASP A 101 -4.09 20.57 -6.50
N LEU A 102 -3.61 19.33 -6.36
CA LEU A 102 -2.18 19.01 -6.40
C LEU A 102 -1.52 19.42 -7.72
N GLY A 103 -2.25 19.40 -8.84
CA GLY A 103 -1.74 19.78 -10.15
C GLY A 103 -1.45 21.28 -10.30
N HIS A 104 -1.87 22.09 -9.32
CA HIS A 104 -1.52 23.50 -9.25
C HIS A 104 -0.19 23.78 -8.55
N ILE A 105 0.46 22.75 -8.00
CA ILE A 105 1.77 22.91 -7.36
C ILE A 105 2.83 23.18 -8.42
N TRP A 106 3.66 24.19 -8.17
CA TRP A 106 4.72 24.60 -9.06
C TRP A 106 5.96 23.71 -8.89
N GLU A 107 6.44 23.11 -9.99
CA GLU A 107 7.46 22.05 -9.97
C GLU A 107 8.85 22.44 -10.53
N GLU A 108 9.08 23.72 -10.84
CA GLU A 108 10.31 24.18 -11.52
C GLU A 108 11.59 23.90 -10.72
N TYR A 109 11.50 23.83 -9.39
CA TYR A 109 12.65 23.68 -8.51
C TYR A 109 12.52 22.50 -7.57
N GLY A 110 13.54 21.63 -7.57
CA GLY A 110 13.52 20.40 -6.79
C GLY A 110 12.94 19.25 -7.61
N GLU A 111 13.02 18.06 -7.05
CA GLU A 111 12.48 16.85 -7.65
C GLU A 111 11.16 16.50 -6.97
N HIS A 112 10.05 16.81 -7.62
CA HIS A 112 8.71 16.55 -7.08
C HIS A 112 8.25 15.12 -7.36
N SER A 113 7.47 14.58 -6.43
CA SER A 113 6.52 13.49 -6.68
C SER A 113 5.21 13.71 -5.95
N PHE A 114 4.15 13.14 -6.51
CA PHE A 114 2.81 13.22 -5.98
C PHE A 114 2.29 11.81 -5.67
N LEU A 115 1.77 11.65 -4.46
CA LEU A 115 1.18 10.41 -3.98
C LEU A 115 -0.22 10.70 -3.46
N GLN A 116 -1.24 10.28 -4.20
CA GLN A 116 -2.62 10.29 -3.75
C GLN A 116 -3.03 8.91 -3.26
N ILE A 117 -3.61 8.85 -2.07
CA ILE A 117 -4.17 7.63 -1.48
C ILE A 117 -5.63 7.93 -1.07
N VAL A 118 -6.55 7.24 -1.73
CA VAL A 118 -7.99 7.34 -1.47
C VAL A 118 -8.43 6.16 -0.59
N VAL A 119 -9.24 6.41 0.44
CA VAL A 119 -9.73 5.39 1.37
C VAL A 119 -11.25 5.48 1.46
N THR A 120 -11.96 4.40 1.16
CA THR A 120 -13.43 4.32 1.22
C THR A 120 -13.90 2.95 1.67
N ASP A 121 -15.02 2.92 2.40
CA ASP A 121 -15.75 1.70 2.78
C ASP A 121 -16.92 1.39 1.82
N GLY A 122 -17.13 2.23 0.81
CA GLY A 122 -18.29 2.20 -0.07
C GLY A 122 -17.96 2.31 -1.55
N GLU A 123 -19.02 2.34 -2.36
CA GLU A 123 -18.94 2.60 -3.80
C GLU A 123 -19.48 3.99 -4.12
N GLU A 124 -18.97 4.56 -5.21
CA GLU A 124 -19.43 5.82 -5.80
C GLU A 124 -20.95 5.86 -5.93
N ASN A 125 -21.58 6.91 -5.39
CA ASN A 125 -23.01 7.11 -5.51
C ASN A 125 -23.46 8.59 -5.45
N ALA A 126 -22.55 9.58 -5.39
CA ALA A 126 -22.91 10.98 -5.16
C ALA A 126 -22.10 12.04 -5.93
N SER A 127 -21.09 11.66 -6.71
CA SER A 127 -20.31 12.61 -7.51
C SER A 127 -21.21 13.39 -8.46
N GLY A 128 -21.06 14.72 -8.49
CA GLY A 128 -21.81 15.58 -9.40
C GLY A 128 -23.20 16.01 -8.96
N GLY A 129 -23.57 15.81 -7.69
CA GLY A 129 -24.83 16.33 -7.18
C GLY A 129 -24.84 16.49 -5.67
N ASP A 130 -25.77 17.30 -5.18
CA ASP A 130 -25.96 17.53 -3.74
C ASP A 130 -26.63 16.35 -3.02
N ARG A 131 -26.81 15.21 -3.72
CA ARG A 131 -27.49 14.00 -3.23
C ARG A 131 -27.04 12.77 -4.01
N ARG A 132 -27.40 11.58 -3.49
CA ARG A 132 -27.20 10.31 -4.20
C ARG A 132 -27.78 10.36 -5.61
N HIS A 133 -26.97 9.98 -6.59
CA HIS A 133 -27.40 9.77 -7.98
C HIS A 133 -27.73 8.29 -8.25
N ASP A 134 -27.36 7.37 -7.37
CA ASP A 134 -27.68 5.92 -7.42
C ASP A 134 -27.47 5.27 -8.81
N GLY A 135 -26.38 5.67 -9.48
CA GLY A 135 -26.01 5.17 -10.82
C GLY A 135 -26.67 5.88 -12.02
N ASP A 136 -27.33 7.03 -11.83
CA ASP A 136 -27.81 7.85 -12.96
C ASP A 136 -26.65 8.30 -13.87
N MET A 137 -26.57 7.69 -15.05
CA MET A 137 -25.50 7.92 -16.02
C MET A 137 -25.52 9.32 -16.65
N ALA A 138 -26.64 10.05 -16.58
CA ALA A 138 -26.66 11.45 -17.03
C ALA A 138 -25.81 12.35 -16.13
N ILE A 139 -25.70 11.99 -14.83
CA ILE A 139 -24.86 12.67 -13.85
C ILE A 139 -23.48 12.00 -13.82
N LEU A 140 -23.44 10.68 -13.62
CA LEU A 140 -22.21 9.92 -13.41
C LEU A 140 -21.31 9.85 -14.65
N GLY A 141 -21.88 9.81 -15.85
CA GLY A 141 -21.14 9.67 -17.12
C GLY A 141 -20.03 10.70 -17.31
N PRO A 142 -20.32 12.02 -17.22
CA PRO A 142 -19.30 13.06 -17.29
C PRO A 142 -18.18 12.91 -16.24
N TRP A 143 -18.48 12.41 -15.04
CA TRP A 143 -17.48 12.19 -14.00
C TRP A 143 -16.59 10.99 -14.29
N LEU A 144 -17.15 9.90 -14.83
CA LEU A 144 -16.40 8.75 -15.32
C LEU A 144 -15.41 9.16 -16.42
N ASP A 145 -15.88 9.94 -17.40
CA ASP A 145 -15.00 10.43 -18.48
C ASP A 145 -13.86 11.28 -17.92
N ARG A 146 -14.16 12.18 -16.97
CA ARG A 146 -13.15 13.04 -16.33
C ARG A 146 -12.11 12.25 -15.55
N ILE A 147 -12.51 11.29 -14.71
CA ILE A 147 -11.55 10.52 -13.92
C ILE A 147 -10.70 9.62 -14.80
N THR A 148 -11.29 8.95 -15.79
CA THR A 148 -10.53 8.11 -16.73
C THR A 148 -9.54 8.96 -17.52
N ALA A 149 -9.94 10.15 -17.99
CA ALA A 149 -9.05 11.07 -18.68
C ALA A 149 -7.92 11.59 -17.77
N LYS A 150 -8.25 12.00 -16.54
CA LYS A 150 -7.27 12.48 -15.56
C LYS A 150 -6.26 11.40 -15.23
N MET A 151 -6.71 10.19 -14.87
CA MET A 151 -5.85 9.05 -14.54
C MET A 151 -4.97 8.62 -15.72
N GLY A 152 -5.51 8.64 -16.94
CA GLY A 152 -4.75 8.32 -18.15
C GLY A 152 -3.68 9.36 -18.51
N GLY A 153 -3.85 10.60 -18.06
CA GLY A 153 -2.94 11.72 -18.32
C GLY A 153 -1.93 12.03 -17.21
N LEU A 154 -1.94 11.29 -16.08
CA LEU A 154 -1.03 11.56 -14.97
C LEU A 154 0.44 11.37 -15.39
N PRO A 155 1.33 12.37 -15.12
CA PRO A 155 2.75 12.24 -15.41
C PRO A 155 3.42 11.08 -14.65
N GLY A 156 4.58 10.62 -15.14
CA GLY A 156 5.28 9.46 -14.57
C GLY A 156 5.77 9.61 -13.12
N HIS A 157 5.79 10.83 -12.58
CA HIS A 157 6.13 11.14 -11.18
C HIS A 157 4.88 11.26 -10.27
N TRP A 158 3.73 10.77 -10.74
CA TRP A 158 2.48 10.70 -9.99
C TRP A 158 2.11 9.25 -9.67
N THR A 159 1.63 9.05 -8.46
CA THR A 159 1.06 7.79 -7.98
C THR A 159 -0.32 8.08 -7.44
N SER A 160 -1.34 7.44 -8.00
CA SER A 160 -2.70 7.45 -7.44
C SER A 160 -3.09 6.04 -7.05
N ALA A 161 -3.55 5.88 -5.81
CA ALA A 161 -3.89 4.61 -5.20
C ALA A 161 -5.17 4.69 -4.38
N ILE A 162 -5.81 3.54 -4.18
CA ILE A 162 -7.11 3.46 -3.51
C ILE A 162 -7.26 2.18 -2.68
N LEU A 163 -7.90 2.33 -1.53
CA LEU A 163 -8.37 1.25 -0.65
C LEU A 163 -9.89 1.16 -0.75
N VAL A 164 -10.36 -0.04 -1.07
CA VAL A 164 -11.78 -0.33 -1.33
C VAL A 164 -12.28 -1.52 -0.50
N PRO A 165 -13.58 -1.62 -0.19
CA PRO A 165 -14.09 -2.61 0.76
C PRO A 165 -14.11 -4.05 0.22
N ASN A 166 -14.17 -4.24 -1.11
CA ASN A 166 -14.37 -5.57 -1.68
C ASN A 166 -13.89 -5.70 -3.14
N SER A 167 -14.03 -6.92 -3.69
CA SER A 167 -13.57 -7.23 -5.06
C SER A 167 -14.40 -6.57 -6.17
N LEU A 168 -15.68 -6.24 -5.91
CA LEU A 168 -16.51 -5.51 -6.86
C LEU A 168 -16.01 -4.06 -6.94
N ALA A 169 -15.89 -3.39 -5.79
CA ALA A 169 -15.34 -2.04 -5.70
C ALA A 169 -13.92 -1.94 -6.29
N LYS A 170 -13.10 -2.98 -6.16
CA LYS A 170 -11.80 -3.06 -6.86
C LYS A 170 -11.94 -3.02 -8.38
N ARG A 171 -12.87 -3.79 -8.95
CA ARG A 171 -13.11 -3.78 -10.40
C ARG A 171 -13.60 -2.41 -10.84
N THR A 172 -14.48 -1.80 -10.06
CA THR A 172 -15.00 -0.45 -10.32
C THR A 172 -13.87 0.58 -10.30
N ALA A 173 -12.97 0.54 -9.30
CA ALA A 173 -11.79 1.41 -9.25
C ALA A 173 -10.84 1.23 -10.45
N GLN A 174 -10.69 0.01 -10.98
CA GLN A 174 -9.93 -0.21 -12.22
C GLN A 174 -10.58 0.49 -13.42
N ASN A 175 -11.92 0.50 -13.50
CA ASN A 175 -12.64 1.21 -14.56
C ASN A 175 -12.46 2.73 -14.46
N TYR A 176 -12.26 3.27 -13.26
CA TYR A 176 -11.92 4.69 -13.06
C TYR A 176 -10.49 5.03 -13.49
N GLY A 177 -9.65 4.04 -13.77
CA GLY A 177 -8.28 4.22 -14.25
C GLY A 177 -7.19 3.99 -13.19
N PHE A 178 -7.54 3.62 -11.95
CA PHE A 178 -6.53 3.26 -10.95
C PHE A 178 -5.75 2.01 -11.40
N PRO A 179 -4.41 2.05 -11.38
CA PRO A 179 -3.61 0.88 -11.72
C PRO A 179 -3.91 -0.30 -10.79
N ALA A 180 -3.99 -1.53 -11.34
CA ALA A 180 -4.32 -2.71 -10.57
C ALA A 180 -3.39 -2.97 -9.36
N GLY A 181 -2.13 -2.54 -9.44
CA GLY A 181 -1.13 -2.62 -8.37
C GLY A 181 -1.26 -1.51 -7.32
N ASN A 182 -2.02 -0.46 -7.62
CA ASN A 182 -2.34 0.66 -6.73
C ASN A 182 -3.76 0.55 -6.13
N ILE A 183 -4.39 -0.63 -6.19
CA ILE A 183 -5.67 -0.87 -5.52
C ILE A 183 -5.47 -1.94 -4.44
N ALA A 184 -5.84 -1.65 -3.20
CA ALA A 184 -5.89 -2.60 -2.09
C ALA A 184 -7.33 -2.81 -1.61
N ILE A 185 -7.63 -4.03 -1.16
CA ILE A 185 -8.93 -4.34 -0.55
C ILE A 185 -8.70 -4.41 0.94
N TRP A 186 -9.60 -3.81 1.71
CA TRP A 186 -9.63 -3.90 3.16
C TRP A 186 -11.02 -4.34 3.64
N ASP A 187 -11.08 -4.93 4.83
CA ASP A 187 -12.35 -5.39 5.41
C ASP A 187 -13.08 -4.23 6.09
N ALA A 188 -14.02 -3.62 5.38
CA ALA A 188 -14.84 -2.53 5.93
C ALA A 188 -15.85 -3.00 6.99
N ASP A 189 -16.13 -4.30 7.09
CA ASP A 189 -17.16 -4.80 8.01
C ASP A 189 -16.59 -5.11 9.41
N SER A 190 -15.28 -4.97 9.61
CA SER A 190 -14.61 -5.25 10.90
C SER A 190 -13.76 -4.07 11.40
N GLN A 191 -13.57 -4.02 12.72
CA GLN A 191 -12.65 -3.05 13.32
C GLN A 191 -11.20 -3.39 12.94
N GLU A 192 -10.85 -4.67 12.89
CA GLU A 192 -9.52 -5.12 12.49
C GLU A 192 -9.16 -4.69 11.07
N GLY A 193 -10.14 -4.62 10.16
CA GLY A 193 -9.91 -4.23 8.78
C GLY A 193 -9.49 -2.77 8.59
N VAL A 194 -9.95 -1.83 9.43
CA VAL A 194 -9.48 -0.42 9.39
C VAL A 194 -8.01 -0.33 9.77
N GLU A 195 -7.60 -1.07 10.81
CA GLU A 195 -6.20 -1.13 11.24
C GLU A 195 -5.31 -1.73 10.14
N GLU A 196 -5.80 -2.77 9.46
CA GLU A 196 -5.12 -3.40 8.32
C GLU A 196 -4.99 -2.45 7.10
N ALA A 197 -6.09 -1.77 6.75
CA ALA A 197 -6.15 -0.81 5.66
C ALA A 197 -5.03 0.23 5.81
N ILE A 198 -4.90 0.79 7.00
CA ILE A 198 -4.00 1.92 7.19
C ILE A 198 -2.57 1.45 7.49
N GLY A 199 -2.38 0.28 8.10
CA GLY A 199 -1.08 -0.41 8.08
C GLY A 199 -0.56 -0.59 6.66
N THR A 200 -1.45 -0.97 5.73
CA THR A 200 -1.14 -1.09 4.30
C THR A 200 -0.82 0.27 3.66
N VAL A 201 -1.59 1.32 3.95
CA VAL A 201 -1.33 2.70 3.46
C VAL A 201 0.02 3.21 3.93
N ARG A 202 0.32 3.07 5.22
CA ARG A 202 1.57 3.52 5.83
C ARG A 202 2.75 2.76 5.24
N ALA A 203 2.68 1.43 5.16
CA ALA A 203 3.73 0.62 4.55
C ALA A 203 4.06 1.10 3.13
N ALA A 204 3.02 1.30 2.34
CA ALA A 204 3.16 1.63 0.94
C ALA A 204 3.68 3.06 0.72
N ALA A 205 3.23 4.03 1.51
CA ALA A 205 3.77 5.39 1.46
C ALA A 205 5.22 5.46 1.92
N THR A 206 5.58 4.75 3.00
CA THR A 206 6.97 4.68 3.48
C THR A 206 7.90 4.04 2.46
N SER A 207 7.52 2.90 1.87
CA SER A 207 8.29 2.27 0.78
C SER A 207 8.44 3.22 -0.42
N PHE A 208 7.36 3.92 -0.80
CA PHE A 208 7.44 4.93 -1.85
C PHE A 208 8.45 6.04 -1.54
N LEU A 209 8.43 6.60 -0.33
CA LEU A 209 9.37 7.65 0.10
C LEU A 209 10.83 7.14 0.09
N ARG A 210 11.09 5.90 0.49
CA ARG A 210 12.43 5.32 0.43
C ARG A 210 12.88 5.06 -1.01
N GLY A 211 11.98 4.55 -1.85
CA GLY A 211 12.23 4.32 -3.28
C GLY A 211 12.67 5.58 -4.03
N ARG A 212 12.32 6.77 -3.54
CA ARG A 212 12.84 8.06 -4.05
C ARG A 212 14.36 8.12 -4.07
N GLU A 213 15.06 7.46 -3.14
CA GLU A 213 16.53 7.38 -3.14
C GLU A 213 17.08 6.61 -4.34
N GLN A 214 16.27 5.72 -4.89
CA GLN A 214 16.59 4.91 -6.06
C GLN A 214 16.04 5.52 -7.36
N GLY A 215 15.56 6.77 -7.32
CA GLY A 215 15.00 7.46 -8.48
C GLY A 215 13.55 7.09 -8.81
N VAL A 216 12.86 6.34 -7.93
CA VAL A 216 11.42 6.14 -8.06
C VAL A 216 10.73 7.49 -7.85
N ARG A 217 10.01 7.96 -8.86
CA ARG A 217 9.23 9.21 -8.76
C ARG A 217 7.72 8.97 -8.80
N GLY A 218 7.30 7.80 -9.28
CA GLY A 218 5.90 7.37 -9.37
C GLY A 218 5.82 5.87 -9.56
N THR A 219 4.72 5.24 -9.15
CA THR A 219 4.53 3.79 -9.27
C THR A 219 3.09 3.40 -9.62
N LYS A 220 2.96 2.30 -10.35
CA LYS A 220 1.69 1.63 -10.66
C LYS A 220 1.47 0.37 -9.80
N ASN A 221 2.37 0.13 -8.83
CA ASN A 221 2.39 -1.02 -7.93
C ASN A 221 2.66 -0.61 -6.47
N LEU A 222 2.05 0.47 -6.00
CA LEU A 222 2.24 1.04 -4.67
C LEU A 222 2.04 0.01 -3.55
N PHE A 223 1.03 -0.86 -3.66
CA PHE A 223 0.75 -1.89 -2.64
C PHE A 223 1.48 -3.22 -2.89
N ALA A 224 2.52 -3.20 -3.71
CA ALA A 224 3.40 -4.34 -3.93
C ALA A 224 4.68 -4.16 -3.12
N VAL A 225 5.05 -5.16 -2.33
CA VAL A 225 6.18 -5.09 -1.39
C VAL A 225 7.45 -5.67 -2.00
N GLY A 226 8.59 -5.05 -1.71
CA GLY A 226 9.92 -5.57 -2.01
C GLY A 226 10.39 -5.41 -3.46
N GLN A 227 9.70 -4.64 -4.30
CA GLN A 227 10.16 -4.31 -5.67
C GLN A 227 11.37 -3.37 -5.70
N ASP A 228 11.53 -2.60 -4.63
CA ASP A 228 12.43 -1.47 -4.40
C ASP A 228 13.53 -1.83 -3.39
N ILE A 229 13.64 -3.10 -2.99
CA ILE A 229 14.69 -3.57 -2.09
C ILE A 229 15.86 -4.08 -2.93
N SER A 230 17.06 -3.59 -2.62
CA SER A 230 18.30 -4.09 -3.24
C SER A 230 18.90 -5.29 -2.47
N VAL A 231 19.68 -6.12 -3.16
CA VAL A 231 20.42 -7.23 -2.51
C VAL A 231 21.39 -6.71 -1.44
N ASP A 232 21.99 -5.55 -1.65
CA ASP A 232 22.91 -4.93 -0.69
C ASP A 232 22.20 -4.48 0.58
N GLU A 233 21.00 -3.90 0.45
CA GLU A 233 20.17 -3.51 1.59
C GLU A 233 19.72 -4.73 2.41
N VAL A 234 19.38 -5.83 1.73
CA VAL A 234 19.09 -7.12 2.39
C VAL A 234 20.29 -7.61 3.19
N ARG A 235 21.48 -7.66 2.57
CA ARG A 235 22.70 -8.15 3.20
C ARG A 235 23.16 -7.29 4.37
N ALA A 236 22.93 -5.98 4.30
CA ALA A 236 23.34 -5.03 5.32
C ALA A 236 22.42 -5.04 6.55
N ASN A 237 21.13 -5.31 6.37
CA ASN A 237 20.13 -5.12 7.42
C ASN A 237 19.47 -6.41 7.92
N LEU A 238 19.55 -7.52 7.19
CA LEU A 238 18.86 -8.77 7.53
C LEU A 238 19.81 -9.88 7.99
N GLU A 239 19.26 -10.82 8.76
CA GLU A 239 20.00 -11.96 9.30
C GLU A 239 20.06 -13.09 8.26
N PRO A 240 21.24 -13.53 7.80
CA PRO A 240 21.33 -14.64 6.86
C PRO A 240 20.93 -15.96 7.53
N ILE A 241 20.10 -16.75 6.86
CA ILE A 241 19.80 -18.13 7.26
C ILE A 241 20.92 -19.04 6.73
N PRO A 242 21.57 -19.86 7.58
CA PRO A 242 22.58 -20.81 7.10
C PRO A 242 21.98 -21.78 6.07
N ALA A 243 22.73 -22.06 5.00
CA ALA A 243 22.25 -22.86 3.86
C ALA A 243 21.87 -24.32 4.23
N ASP A 244 22.39 -24.83 5.35
CA ASP A 244 22.06 -26.15 5.91
C ASP A 244 20.81 -26.14 6.80
N LYS A 245 20.19 -24.97 7.04
CA LYS A 245 19.00 -24.80 7.88
C LYS A 245 17.70 -24.64 7.11
N TYR A 246 17.75 -24.63 5.78
CA TYR A 246 16.54 -24.57 4.96
C TYR A 246 16.71 -25.29 3.63
N ARG A 247 15.58 -25.57 2.97
CA ARG A 247 15.53 -26.03 1.57
C ARG A 247 14.51 -25.23 0.79
N LEU A 248 14.82 -24.98 -0.48
CA LEU A 248 13.89 -24.43 -1.46
C LEU A 248 13.33 -25.57 -2.33
N LEU A 249 12.02 -25.76 -2.28
CA LEU A 249 11.30 -26.81 -2.99
C LEU A 249 10.45 -26.18 -4.09
N LYS A 250 10.59 -26.63 -5.34
CA LYS A 250 9.80 -26.13 -6.47
C LYS A 250 8.40 -26.72 -6.46
N VAL A 251 7.40 -25.88 -6.73
CA VAL A 251 5.99 -26.28 -6.77
C VAL A 251 5.56 -26.37 -8.23
N ASP A 252 5.38 -27.59 -8.74
CA ASP A 252 5.04 -27.83 -10.15
C ASP A 252 3.54 -27.78 -10.44
N LYS A 253 2.71 -28.06 -9.42
CA LYS A 253 1.25 -28.07 -9.52
C LYS A 253 0.62 -27.50 -8.26
N GLU A 254 -0.64 -27.07 -8.37
CA GLU A 254 -1.39 -26.67 -7.19
C GLU A 254 -1.59 -27.85 -6.23
N ILE A 255 -1.22 -27.65 -4.96
CA ILE A 255 -1.25 -28.70 -3.93
C ILE A 255 -1.29 -28.06 -2.54
N GLU A 256 -1.81 -28.78 -1.55
CA GLU A 256 -1.72 -28.34 -0.15
C GLU A 256 -0.31 -28.50 0.40
N ILE A 257 0.10 -27.57 1.26
CA ILE A 257 1.46 -27.47 1.77
C ILE A 257 1.91 -28.73 2.51
N ARG A 258 1.07 -29.34 3.34
CA ARG A 258 1.46 -30.55 4.09
C ARG A 258 1.69 -31.76 3.17
N PRO A 259 0.73 -32.17 2.31
CA PRO A 259 0.98 -33.23 1.33
C PRO A 259 2.18 -32.96 0.44
N PHE A 260 2.45 -31.70 0.10
CA PHE A 260 3.62 -31.32 -0.68
C PHE A 260 4.93 -31.57 0.10
N VAL A 261 5.01 -31.10 1.35
CA VAL A 261 6.19 -31.35 2.20
C VAL A 261 6.40 -32.83 2.44
N ASP A 262 5.34 -33.57 2.81
CA ASP A 262 5.40 -35.00 3.11
C ASP A 262 5.80 -35.85 1.88
N SER A 263 5.66 -35.30 0.65
CA SER A 263 6.12 -35.95 -0.58
C SER A 263 7.62 -35.78 -0.87
N HIS A 264 8.31 -34.89 -0.15
CA HIS A 264 9.74 -34.64 -0.33
C HIS A 264 10.57 -35.41 0.69
N PRO A 265 11.60 -36.16 0.26
CA PRO A 265 12.43 -36.93 1.18
C PRO A 265 13.27 -35.99 2.06
N GLY A 266 13.39 -36.36 3.35
CA GLY A 266 14.25 -35.69 4.32
C GLY A 266 13.68 -34.38 4.87
N VAL A 267 12.37 -34.15 4.74
CA VAL A 267 11.66 -33.03 5.37
C VAL A 267 10.33 -33.51 5.94
N THR A 268 9.91 -32.90 7.04
CA THR A 268 8.63 -33.18 7.69
C THR A 268 7.89 -31.87 7.91
N TYR A 269 6.59 -31.84 7.66
CA TYR A 269 5.82 -30.63 7.94
C TYR A 269 5.70 -30.43 9.45
N GLU A 270 6.33 -29.36 9.95
CA GLU A 270 6.08 -28.82 11.28
C GLU A 270 5.33 -27.49 11.19
N ARG A 271 4.42 -27.22 12.13
CA ARG A 271 3.65 -25.98 12.13
C ARG A 271 4.58 -24.78 12.28
N GLY A 272 4.61 -23.91 11.27
CA GLY A 272 5.47 -22.71 11.24
C GLY A 272 6.84 -22.92 10.57
N SER A 273 7.21 -24.14 10.19
CA SER A 273 8.48 -24.44 9.51
C SER A 273 8.53 -24.00 8.05
N CYS A 274 7.37 -23.75 7.44
CA CYS A 274 7.25 -23.55 6.00
C CYS A 274 6.88 -22.11 5.66
N TYR A 275 7.50 -21.59 4.59
CA TYR A 275 7.30 -20.26 4.08
C TYR A 275 6.96 -20.35 2.59
N TYR A 276 5.81 -19.82 2.19
CA TYR A 276 5.37 -19.84 0.80
C TYR A 276 5.83 -18.56 0.10
N GLN A 277 6.31 -18.69 -1.13
CA GLN A 277 6.63 -17.54 -1.97
C GLN A 277 5.38 -16.70 -2.19
N LEU A 278 5.51 -15.40 -1.90
CA LEU A 278 4.47 -14.42 -2.11
C LEU A 278 4.29 -14.21 -3.62
N GLY A 279 3.05 -14.30 -4.09
CA GLY A 279 2.72 -14.11 -5.51
C GLY A 279 1.41 -13.35 -5.66
N ALA A 280 0.30 -13.98 -5.27
CA ALA A 280 -0.97 -13.29 -5.09
C ALA A 280 -0.96 -12.44 -3.80
N ARG A 281 -1.89 -11.49 -3.71
CA ARG A 281 -2.08 -10.68 -2.48
C ARG A 281 -2.53 -11.58 -1.32
N VAL A 282 -1.94 -11.40 -0.14
CA VAL A 282 -2.27 -12.13 1.08
C VAL A 282 -2.26 -11.19 2.29
N GLN A 283 -3.00 -11.58 3.32
CA GLN A 283 -2.92 -10.95 4.64
C GLN A 283 -1.80 -11.57 5.47
N VAL A 284 -0.91 -10.73 6.00
CA VAL A 284 0.24 -11.12 6.82
C VAL A 284 0.06 -10.56 8.23
N GLN A 285 -0.32 -11.45 9.14
CA GLN A 285 -0.50 -11.13 10.56
C GLN A 285 0.82 -10.70 11.23
N PRO A 286 0.78 -9.96 12.35
CA PRO A 286 1.97 -9.47 13.05
C PRO A 286 2.92 -10.57 13.51
N ASP A 287 2.37 -11.73 13.88
CA ASP A 287 3.07 -12.88 14.41
C ASP A 287 3.75 -13.74 13.33
N LYS A 288 3.58 -13.41 12.05
CA LYS A 288 4.20 -14.15 10.95
C LYS A 288 5.53 -13.56 10.55
N GLU A 289 6.50 -14.45 10.44
CA GLU A 289 7.84 -14.17 9.93
C GLU A 289 7.84 -14.06 8.40
N VAL A 290 8.82 -13.31 7.90
CA VAL A 290 9.01 -13.06 6.48
C VAL A 290 10.48 -13.30 6.14
N VAL A 291 10.71 -13.98 5.01
CA VAL A 291 12.04 -14.30 4.52
C VAL A 291 12.22 -13.69 3.14
N VAL A 292 13.38 -13.09 2.90
CA VAL A 292 13.80 -12.59 1.59
C VAL A 292 14.86 -13.53 1.02
N VAL A 293 14.71 -13.96 -0.23
CA VAL A 293 15.65 -14.87 -0.89
C VAL A 293 16.24 -14.18 -2.12
N GLU A 294 17.57 -14.17 -2.22
CA GLU A 294 18.29 -13.75 -3.43
C GLU A 294 18.19 -14.86 -4.49
N LYS A 295 17.66 -14.54 -5.68
CA LYS A 295 17.38 -15.54 -6.72
C LYS A 295 18.63 -16.17 -7.32
N ASP A 296 19.72 -15.41 -7.42
CA ASP A 296 20.94 -15.87 -8.09
C ASP A 296 21.74 -16.84 -7.22
N THR A 297 21.70 -16.66 -5.90
CA THR A 297 22.49 -17.44 -4.95
C THR A 297 21.64 -18.38 -4.09
N ASP A 298 20.33 -18.24 -4.16
CA ASP A 298 19.35 -18.88 -3.28
C ASP A 298 19.57 -18.60 -1.78
N ARG A 299 20.35 -17.57 -1.42
CA ARG A 299 20.58 -17.17 -0.02
C ARG A 299 19.32 -16.55 0.58
N ALA A 300 18.91 -17.09 1.72
CA ALA A 300 17.75 -16.62 2.46
C ALA A 300 18.16 -15.73 3.64
N TYR A 301 17.35 -14.70 3.91
CA TYR A 301 17.55 -13.71 4.96
C TYR A 301 16.26 -13.50 5.73
N THR A 302 16.34 -13.40 7.07
CA THR A 302 15.21 -13.33 7.99
C THR A 302 15.44 -12.26 9.08
N GLY A 303 14.59 -12.28 10.11
CA GLY A 303 14.67 -11.45 11.32
C GLY A 303 13.56 -10.40 11.38
N ASP A 304 13.40 -9.76 12.53
CA ASP A 304 12.41 -8.68 12.73
C ASP A 304 12.63 -7.50 11.77
N ALA A 305 13.91 -7.28 11.40
CA ALA A 305 14.30 -6.30 10.38
C ALA A 305 13.73 -6.63 9.00
N ALA A 306 13.49 -7.90 8.65
CA ALA A 306 12.93 -8.28 7.35
C ALA A 306 11.50 -7.78 7.19
N ARG A 307 10.72 -7.86 8.27
CA ARG A 307 9.36 -7.31 8.30
C ARG A 307 9.39 -5.78 8.19
N SER A 308 10.28 -5.13 8.92
CA SER A 308 10.44 -3.66 8.89
C SER A 308 10.97 -3.15 7.54
N LEU A 309 11.78 -3.95 6.86
CA LEU A 309 12.31 -3.63 5.54
C LEU A 309 11.22 -3.74 4.47
N LEU A 310 10.43 -4.81 4.51
CA LEU A 310 9.38 -5.05 3.52
C LEU A 310 8.12 -4.21 3.73
N PHE A 311 7.77 -3.93 4.98
CA PHE A 311 6.52 -3.27 5.33
C PHE A 311 6.72 -1.90 5.97
N GLY A 312 7.92 -1.53 6.41
CA GLY A 312 8.17 -0.29 7.16
C GLY A 312 8.21 -0.52 8.67
N THR A 313 8.86 0.42 9.38
CA THR A 313 9.06 0.35 10.84
C THR A 313 7.77 0.69 11.60
N GLY A 314 7.58 0.07 12.76
CA GLY A 314 6.47 0.38 13.67
C GLY A 314 5.08 -0.06 13.17
N ILE A 315 5.02 -1.07 12.29
CA ILE A 315 3.77 -1.72 11.89
C ILE A 315 3.50 -2.91 12.79
N HIS A 316 2.47 -2.78 13.62
CA HIS A 316 2.07 -3.78 14.60
C HIS A 316 0.80 -4.56 14.21
N GLY A 317 0.18 -4.23 13.07
CA GLY A 317 -1.06 -4.83 12.58
C GLY A 317 -0.86 -5.85 11.44
N THR A 318 -1.96 -6.49 11.04
CA THR A 318 -2.02 -7.29 9.82
C THR A 318 -1.81 -6.36 8.61
N VAL A 319 -1.06 -6.81 7.61
CA VAL A 319 -0.85 -6.05 6.37
C VAL A 319 -1.29 -6.84 5.14
N SER A 320 -1.94 -6.16 4.20
CA SER A 320 -2.36 -6.75 2.93
C SER A 320 -1.31 -6.51 1.86
N VAL A 321 -0.53 -7.54 1.55
CA VAL A 321 0.66 -7.40 0.71
C VAL A 321 0.62 -8.32 -0.49
N LYS A 322 1.13 -7.82 -1.61
CA LYS A 322 1.40 -8.59 -2.84
C LYS A 322 2.89 -8.50 -3.13
N ALA A 323 3.50 -9.56 -3.66
CA ALA A 323 4.89 -9.46 -4.10
C ALA A 323 5.03 -8.40 -5.20
N GLY A 324 6.00 -7.52 -5.01
CA GLY A 324 6.53 -6.61 -6.03
C GLY A 324 7.28 -7.37 -7.13
N ASN A 325 7.44 -6.72 -8.28
CA ASN A 325 8.27 -7.29 -9.35
C ASN A 325 9.74 -6.94 -9.11
N ASN A 326 10.41 -7.71 -8.25
CA ASN A 326 11.85 -7.59 -8.04
C ASN A 326 12.58 -8.63 -8.91
N PRO A 327 13.51 -8.24 -9.80
CA PRO A 327 14.24 -9.19 -10.63
C PRO A 327 15.20 -10.06 -9.81
N GLU A 328 15.76 -9.57 -8.71
CA GLU A 328 16.84 -10.19 -7.92
C GLU A 328 16.34 -10.92 -6.67
N LEU A 329 15.19 -10.52 -6.12
CA LEU A 329 14.68 -11.00 -4.84
C LEU A 329 13.33 -11.70 -4.94
N GLU A 330 13.09 -12.64 -4.02
CA GLU A 330 11.80 -13.27 -3.76
C GLU A 330 11.42 -13.09 -2.29
N VAL A 331 10.13 -12.86 -2.03
CA VAL A 331 9.59 -12.67 -0.69
C VAL A 331 8.78 -13.89 -0.30
N TYR A 332 8.99 -14.39 0.91
CA TYR A 332 8.34 -15.58 1.45
C TYR A 332 7.68 -15.28 2.79
N VAL A 333 6.47 -15.78 3.00
CA VAL A 333 5.70 -15.56 4.23
C VAL A 333 5.48 -16.86 4.96
N GLN A 334 5.66 -16.86 6.29
CA GLN A 334 5.42 -18.04 7.13
C GLN A 334 3.97 -18.55 7.00
N SER A 335 3.83 -19.86 6.81
CA SER A 335 2.56 -20.58 6.92
C SER A 335 2.50 -21.36 8.22
N ARG A 336 1.41 -21.14 8.97
CA ARG A 336 1.02 -21.98 10.12
C ARG A 336 -0.15 -22.92 9.78
N SER A 337 -0.61 -22.90 8.54
CA SER A 337 -1.75 -23.69 8.05
C SER A 337 -1.25 -24.97 7.38
N VAL A 338 -1.91 -26.10 7.70
CA VAL A 338 -1.64 -27.41 7.10
C VAL A 338 -2.18 -27.56 5.67
N ASN A 339 -3.18 -26.75 5.31
CA ASN A 339 -3.95 -26.84 4.06
C ASN A 339 -3.78 -25.61 3.16
N ARG A 340 -2.74 -24.79 3.39
CA ARG A 340 -2.37 -23.68 2.49
C ARG A 340 -2.14 -24.23 1.10
N LYS A 341 -2.85 -23.69 0.10
CA LYS A 341 -2.67 -24.05 -1.30
C LYS A 341 -1.43 -23.36 -1.86
N LEU A 342 -0.43 -24.14 -2.27
CA LEU A 342 0.73 -23.70 -3.01
C LEU A 342 0.38 -23.60 -4.49
N LYS A 343 0.93 -22.61 -5.20
CA LYS A 343 0.62 -22.37 -6.61
C LYS A 343 1.73 -22.93 -7.51
N PRO A 344 1.42 -23.39 -8.73
CA PRO A 344 2.45 -23.82 -9.67
C PRO A 344 3.41 -22.66 -10.00
N LYS A 345 4.65 -22.99 -10.37
CA LYS A 345 5.73 -22.04 -10.71
C LYS A 345 6.15 -21.12 -9.54
N THR A 346 5.87 -21.52 -8.31
CA THR A 346 6.42 -20.89 -7.11
C THR A 346 7.37 -21.85 -6.40
N ARG A 347 8.03 -21.36 -5.36
CA ARG A 347 8.87 -22.16 -4.46
C ARG A 347 8.31 -22.13 -3.04
N LEU A 348 8.60 -23.18 -2.29
CA LEU A 348 8.39 -23.26 -0.85
C LEU A 348 9.76 -23.27 -0.18
N LEU A 349 9.98 -22.39 0.79
CA LEU A 349 11.11 -22.49 1.71
C LEU A 349 10.65 -23.29 2.93
N ILE A 350 11.38 -24.33 3.29
CA ILE A 350 11.15 -25.13 4.49
C ILE A 350 12.40 -25.08 5.37
N MET A 351 12.21 -24.77 6.65
CA MET A 351 13.25 -24.85 7.67
C MET A 351 13.49 -26.33 8.03
N LEU A 352 14.77 -26.68 8.20
CA LEU A 352 15.23 -28.06 8.49
C LEU A 352 15.44 -28.33 9.98
#